data_AF-A0A0A0K4Y3-F1
#
_entry.id   AF-A0A0A0K4Y3-F1
#
_cell.length_a   1.000
_cell.length_b   1.000
_cell.length_c   1.000
_cell.angle_alpha   90.00
_cell.angle_beta   90.00
_cell.angle_gamma   90.00
#
_symmetry.space_group_name_H-M   'P 1'
#
loop_
_entity.id
_entity.type
_entity.pdbx_description
1 polymer ?
#
loop_
_entity_poly.entity_id
_entity_poly.type
_entity_poly.pdbx_seq_one_letter_code
_entity_poly.pdbx_strand_id
1 'polypeptide(L)'
;MDDRSRSAVLGPRLASPPRAEDGPTVTSRLVDTALVRTASDPRWTVTCVEYPYGVVRLERKARLTQIVVGDHVGSSESLQRGESFAAAACTADGELLVAVRAAPPAIVVNRHACRTRPCDGAAHDTEFPAAGERLILLSCAVFEAVPDVLVDGVNGVASGRLTTQDPESLLIDLVGAAACGAGVIVDHHPWVGSGP
;
A
#
# COMPACT_ATOMS: atom_id res chain seq x y z
N MET A 1 -7.35 -65.00 22.81
CA MET A 1 -6.02 -64.39 23.06
C MET A 1 -5.48 -64.05 21.69
N ASP A 2 -5.52 -62.83 21.17
CA ASP A 2 -5.51 -61.53 21.82
C ASP A 2 -6.30 -60.50 21.02
N ASP A 3 -7.17 -59.77 21.72
CA ASP A 3 -7.95 -58.64 21.20
C ASP A 3 -7.16 -57.36 21.48
N ARG A 4 -6.46 -56.84 20.46
CA ARG A 4 -5.65 -55.63 20.57
C ARG A 4 -6.48 -54.40 20.20
N SER A 5 -7.22 -53.91 21.19
CA SER A 5 -7.83 -52.58 21.21
C SER A 5 -6.76 -51.48 21.07
N ARG A 6 -6.65 -50.88 19.89
CA ARG A 6 -5.87 -49.65 19.66
C ARG A 6 -6.75 -48.45 19.94
N SER A 7 -6.56 -47.86 21.12
CA SER A 7 -7.15 -46.58 21.49
C SER A 7 -6.39 -45.45 20.75
N ALA A 8 -7.06 -44.82 19.79
CA ALA A 8 -6.53 -43.64 19.10
C ALA A 8 -6.71 -42.42 20.01
N VAL A 9 -5.60 -41.95 20.59
CA VAL A 9 -5.54 -40.70 21.34
C VAL A 9 -5.75 -39.55 20.35
N LEU A 10 -6.98 -39.01 20.31
CA LEU A 10 -7.29 -37.75 19.64
C LEU A 10 -6.55 -36.64 20.38
N GLY A 11 -5.42 -36.20 19.82
CA GLY A 11 -4.72 -35.01 20.28
C GLY A 11 -5.60 -33.77 20.22
N PRO A 12 -5.31 -32.74 21.03
CA PRO A 12 -6.10 -31.51 21.07
C PRO A 12 -6.20 -30.91 19.67
N ARG A 13 -7.44 -30.73 19.18
CA ARG A 13 -7.71 -29.99 17.95
C ARG A 13 -7.16 -28.58 18.14
N LEU A 14 -6.09 -28.26 17.41
CA LEU A 14 -5.66 -26.88 17.19
C LEU A 14 -6.90 -26.11 16.69
N ALA A 15 -7.33 -25.12 17.46
CA ALA A 15 -8.43 -24.26 17.06
C ALA A 15 -8.06 -23.64 15.71
N SER A 16 -8.92 -23.84 14.70
CA SER A 16 -8.79 -23.11 13.45
C SER A 16 -8.75 -21.62 13.78
N PRO A 17 -7.79 -20.84 13.23
CA PRO A 17 -7.76 -19.41 13.47
C PRO A 17 -9.11 -18.80 13.07
N PRO A 18 -9.57 -17.76 13.78
CA PRO A 18 -10.83 -17.10 13.46
C PRO A 18 -10.83 -16.72 11.97
N ARG A 19 -11.88 -17.10 11.25
CA ARG A 19 -12.09 -16.65 9.88
C ARG A 19 -12.23 -15.13 9.93
N ALA A 20 -11.24 -14.42 9.39
CA ALA A 20 -11.31 -12.98 9.17
C ALA A 20 -12.39 -12.71 8.10
N GLU A 21 -13.67 -12.70 8.50
CA GLU A 21 -14.78 -12.32 7.62
C GLU A 21 -14.98 -10.80 7.58
N ASP A 22 -14.46 -10.06 8.57
CA ASP A 22 -14.45 -8.61 8.57
C ASP A 22 -13.33 -8.11 7.64
N GLY A 23 -13.73 -7.51 6.53
CA GLY A 23 -12.79 -6.89 5.60
C GLY A 23 -12.17 -5.60 6.12
N PRO A 24 -11.26 -5.01 5.34
CA PRO A 24 -10.72 -3.71 5.71
C PRO A 24 -11.85 -2.68 5.80
N THR A 25 -11.82 -1.87 6.85
CA THR A 25 -12.76 -0.76 7.03
C THR A 25 -12.31 0.38 6.12
N VAL A 26 -13.20 0.88 5.26
CA VAL A 26 -12.91 1.98 4.34
C VAL A 26 -13.65 3.24 4.78
N THR A 27 -12.93 4.34 4.94
CA THR A 27 -13.48 5.68 5.15
C THR A 27 -13.12 6.58 3.99
N SER A 28 -13.94 7.62 3.77
CA SER A 28 -13.72 8.59 2.69
C SER A 28 -14.17 9.97 3.14
N ARG A 29 -13.40 11.00 2.82
CA ARG A 29 -13.75 12.39 3.10
C ARG A 29 -13.09 13.34 2.10
N LEU A 30 -13.68 14.51 1.94
CA LEU A 30 -13.10 15.60 1.17
C LEU A 30 -12.32 16.53 2.10
N VAL A 31 -11.12 16.93 1.67
CA VAL A 31 -10.30 17.98 2.30
C VAL A 31 -9.94 18.97 1.20
N ASP A 32 -10.52 20.16 1.25
CA ASP A 32 -10.47 21.14 0.16
C ASP A 32 -10.92 20.54 -1.19
N THR A 33 -9.98 20.36 -2.13
CA THR A 33 -10.22 19.75 -3.45
C THR A 33 -9.78 18.28 -3.52
N ALA A 34 -9.23 17.74 -2.43
CA ALA A 34 -8.70 16.40 -2.36
C ALA A 34 -9.74 15.41 -1.85
N LEU A 35 -9.86 14.25 -2.51
CA LEU A 35 -10.54 13.09 -1.96
C LEU A 35 -9.53 12.24 -1.18
N VAL A 36 -9.75 12.13 0.13
CA VAL A 36 -8.96 11.29 1.02
C VAL A 36 -9.73 10.00 1.30
N ARG A 37 -9.06 8.86 1.15
CA ARG A 37 -9.62 7.54 1.51
C ARG A 37 -8.63 6.78 2.36
N THR A 38 -9.14 6.13 3.40
CA THR A 38 -8.33 5.25 4.24
C THR A 38 -8.97 3.88 4.30
N ALA A 39 -8.18 2.84 4.04
CA ALA A 39 -8.57 1.46 4.24
C ALA A 39 -7.66 0.81 5.28
N SER A 40 -8.25 0.23 6.31
CA SER A 40 -7.51 -0.31 7.44
C SER A 40 -7.86 -1.77 7.70
N ASP A 41 -6.81 -2.57 7.89
CA ASP A 41 -6.81 -3.96 8.31
C ASP A 41 -5.89 -4.08 9.55
N PRO A 42 -6.02 -5.11 10.41
CA PRO A 42 -5.09 -5.32 11.52
C PRO A 42 -3.60 -5.33 11.12
N ARG A 43 -3.25 -5.69 9.89
CA ARG A 43 -1.84 -5.77 9.41
C ARG A 43 -1.38 -4.55 8.64
N TRP A 44 -2.28 -3.71 8.14
CA TRP A 44 -1.87 -2.60 7.28
C TRP A 44 -2.89 -1.47 7.27
N THR A 45 -2.42 -0.29 6.89
CA THR A 45 -3.28 0.84 6.57
C THR A 45 -2.87 1.41 5.23
N VAL A 46 -3.86 1.62 4.36
CA VAL A 46 -3.70 2.26 3.07
C VAL A 46 -4.37 3.63 3.16
N THR A 47 -3.60 4.68 2.98
CA THR A 47 -4.11 6.05 2.87
C THR A 47 -3.91 6.54 1.45
N CYS A 48 -4.98 7.05 0.85
CA CYS A 48 -5.03 7.49 -0.53
C CYS A 48 -5.44 8.96 -0.57
N VAL A 49 -4.83 9.74 -1.45
CA VAL A 49 -5.23 11.11 -1.76
C VAL A 49 -5.33 11.27 -3.28
N GLU A 50 -6.46 11.81 -3.72
CA GLU A 50 -6.74 12.13 -5.12
C GLU A 50 -7.03 13.62 -5.25
N TYR A 51 -6.24 14.29 -6.09
CA TYR A 51 -6.52 15.63 -6.59
C TYR A 51 -7.16 15.53 -7.98
N PRO A 52 -7.61 16.64 -8.59
CA PRO A 52 -8.08 16.63 -9.97
C PRO A 52 -7.11 15.90 -10.90
N TYR A 53 -7.68 15.12 -11.83
CA TYR A 53 -6.93 14.26 -12.77
C TYR A 53 -6.09 13.16 -12.13
N GLY A 54 -6.12 12.96 -10.81
CA GLY A 54 -5.60 11.77 -10.16
C GLY A 54 -6.61 10.65 -10.12
N VAL A 55 -6.13 9.41 -10.17
CA VAL A 55 -6.96 8.23 -9.93
C VAL A 55 -6.28 7.33 -8.92
N VAL A 56 -7.03 6.98 -7.87
CA VAL A 56 -6.75 5.80 -7.08
C VAL A 56 -7.89 4.79 -7.27
N ARG A 57 -7.56 3.53 -7.58
CA ARG A 57 -8.51 2.43 -7.54
C ARG A 57 -8.15 1.53 -6.39
N LEU A 58 -9.06 1.42 -5.44
CA LEU A 58 -8.96 0.54 -4.30
C LEU A 58 -10.02 -0.56 -4.44
N GLU A 59 -9.60 -1.74 -4.88
CA GLU A 59 -10.49 -2.87 -5.16
C GLU A 59 -10.25 -4.01 -4.18
N ARG A 60 -11.33 -4.42 -3.51
CA ARG A 60 -11.31 -5.60 -2.64
C ARG A 60 -11.58 -6.86 -3.46
N LYS A 61 -10.72 -7.86 -3.29
CA LYS A 61 -10.88 -9.23 -3.76
C LYS A 61 -10.80 -10.19 -2.58
N ALA A 62 -11.08 -11.47 -2.80
CA ALA A 62 -10.96 -12.47 -1.75
C ALA A 62 -9.51 -12.50 -1.22
N ARG A 63 -9.33 -12.15 0.06
CA ARG A 63 -8.03 -12.07 0.77
C ARG A 63 -7.02 -11.06 0.21
N LEU A 64 -7.46 -10.13 -0.62
CA LEU A 64 -6.58 -9.17 -1.30
C LEU A 64 -7.23 -7.78 -1.41
N THR A 65 -6.44 -6.75 -1.18
CA THR A 65 -6.76 -5.35 -1.49
C THR A 65 -5.82 -4.89 -2.59
N GLN A 66 -6.36 -4.66 -3.79
CA GLN A 66 -5.62 -4.13 -4.92
C GLN A 66 -5.71 -2.60 -4.93
N ILE A 67 -4.56 -1.97 -5.09
CA ILE A 67 -4.34 -0.53 -5.16
C ILE A 67 -3.76 -0.25 -6.54
N VAL A 68 -4.33 0.70 -7.27
CA VAL A 68 -3.77 1.22 -8.52
C VAL A 68 -3.76 2.75 -8.43
N VAL A 69 -2.62 3.35 -8.70
CA VAL A 69 -2.41 4.79 -8.72
C VAL A 69 -1.98 5.19 -10.13
N GLY A 70 -2.59 6.25 -10.66
CA GLY A 70 -2.23 6.80 -11.96
C GLY A 70 -2.84 8.17 -12.17
N ASP A 71 -2.53 8.75 -13.33
CA ASP A 71 -3.13 9.99 -13.80
C ASP A 71 -4.30 9.66 -14.74
N HIS A 72 -5.41 10.36 -14.60
CA HIS A 72 -6.54 10.27 -15.50
C HIS A 72 -6.20 10.98 -16.81
N VAL A 73 -5.84 10.20 -17.83
CA VAL A 73 -5.77 10.72 -19.19
C VAL A 73 -7.20 10.78 -19.71
N GLY A 74 -7.79 11.99 -19.74
CA GLY A 74 -9.17 12.18 -20.15
C GLY A 74 -9.42 11.73 -21.59
N SER A 75 -9.83 10.47 -21.80
CA SER A 75 -10.72 10.02 -22.89
C SER A 75 -10.97 8.52 -22.78
N SER A 76 -12.25 8.13 -22.83
CA SER A 76 -12.74 6.75 -22.72
C SER A 76 -12.23 5.79 -23.82
N GLU A 77 -11.54 6.29 -24.85
CA GLU A 77 -10.98 5.47 -25.94
C GLU A 77 -9.51 5.07 -25.72
N SER A 78 -8.83 5.62 -24.72
CA SER A 78 -7.40 5.36 -24.46
C SER A 78 -7.12 4.16 -23.52
N LEU A 79 -8.16 3.59 -22.89
CA LEU A 79 -8.09 2.39 -22.04
C LEU A 79 -7.49 1.15 -22.75
N GLN A 80 -7.37 1.15 -24.07
CA GLN A 80 -6.78 0.06 -24.85
C GLN A 80 -5.26 0.18 -25.07
N ARG A 81 -4.61 1.31 -24.73
CA ARG A 81 -3.14 1.44 -24.78
C ARG A 81 -2.56 1.87 -23.44
N GLY A 82 -2.29 0.87 -22.60
CA GLY A 82 -1.22 0.89 -21.61
C GLY A 82 -1.15 2.13 -20.74
N GLU A 83 -2.17 2.32 -19.90
CA GLU A 83 -2.18 3.37 -18.88
C GLU A 83 -0.90 3.27 -18.02
N SER A 84 -0.28 4.42 -17.77
CA SER A 84 0.82 4.55 -16.82
C SER A 84 0.27 4.38 -15.42
N PHE A 85 0.67 3.31 -14.72
CA PHE A 85 0.24 3.09 -13.34
C PHE A 85 1.31 2.48 -12.46
N ALA A 86 1.24 2.82 -11.19
CA ALA A 86 1.87 2.09 -10.10
C ALA A 86 0.78 1.32 -9.34
N ALA A 87 0.98 0.03 -9.11
CA ALA A 87 0.03 -0.83 -8.44
C ALA A 87 0.67 -1.56 -7.26
N ALA A 88 -0.13 -1.76 -6.23
CA ALA A 88 0.20 -2.56 -5.06
C ALA A 88 -0.96 -3.51 -4.73
N ALA A 89 -0.69 -4.67 -4.16
CA ALA A 89 -1.73 -5.62 -3.78
C ALA A 89 -1.44 -6.19 -2.39
N CYS A 90 -2.16 -5.74 -1.36
CA CYS A 90 -2.00 -6.17 0.03
C CYS A 90 -2.87 -7.40 0.32
N THR A 91 -2.29 -8.51 0.77
CA THR A 91 -3.07 -9.69 1.20
C THR A 91 -3.48 -9.59 2.67
N ALA A 92 -4.49 -10.35 3.05
CA ALA A 92 -4.89 -10.50 4.46
C ALA A 92 -3.77 -11.13 5.33
N ASP A 93 -2.83 -11.82 4.69
CA ASP A 93 -1.67 -12.40 5.36
C ASP A 93 -0.50 -11.41 5.48
N GLY A 94 -0.65 -10.17 4.98
CA GLY A 94 0.43 -9.18 5.01
C GLY A 94 1.48 -9.43 3.93
N GLU A 95 1.09 -9.97 2.77
CA GLU A 95 1.94 -10.05 1.58
C GLU A 95 1.60 -8.90 0.62
N LEU A 96 2.58 -8.43 -0.17
CA LEU A 96 2.46 -7.27 -1.04
C LEU A 96 3.08 -7.59 -2.36
N LEU A 97 2.33 -7.37 -3.42
CA LEU A 97 2.87 -7.36 -4.76
C LEU A 97 2.87 -5.93 -5.28
N VAL A 98 4.03 -5.43 -5.68
CA VAL A 98 4.18 -4.14 -6.35
C VAL A 98 4.44 -4.38 -7.83
N ALA A 99 3.71 -3.70 -8.69
CA ALA A 99 3.91 -3.73 -10.14
C ALA A 99 3.82 -2.31 -10.68
N VAL A 100 4.71 -1.97 -11.61
CA VAL A 100 4.70 -0.67 -12.28
C VAL A 100 4.68 -0.87 -13.79
N ARG A 101 3.96 0.01 -14.47
CA ARG A 101 3.91 0.05 -15.93
C ARG A 101 3.99 1.49 -16.39
N ALA A 102 5.11 1.88 -16.99
CA ALA A 102 5.33 3.25 -17.49
C ALA A 102 5.01 4.35 -16.46
N ALA A 103 5.21 4.05 -15.18
CA ALA A 103 4.97 4.93 -14.05
C ALA A 103 6.22 4.95 -13.15
N PRO A 104 6.34 5.95 -12.25
CA PRO A 104 7.41 5.98 -11.27
C PRO A 104 7.44 4.69 -10.44
N PRO A 105 8.64 4.26 -10.00
CA PRO A 105 8.73 3.17 -9.05
C PRO A 105 8.06 3.57 -7.74
N ALA A 106 7.52 2.58 -7.03
CA ALA A 106 7.11 2.80 -5.66
C ALA A 106 8.35 3.02 -4.78
N ILE A 107 8.18 3.83 -3.74
CA ILE A 107 9.25 4.22 -2.83
C ILE A 107 9.00 3.55 -1.48
N VAL A 108 9.95 2.77 -1.00
CA VAL A 108 9.93 2.17 0.34
C VAL A 108 10.88 2.94 1.24
N VAL A 109 10.36 3.45 2.36
CA VAL A 109 11.13 4.21 3.35
C VAL A 109 11.01 3.61 4.74
N ASN A 110 12.12 3.63 5.47
CA ASN A 110 12.15 3.57 6.92
C ASN A 110 13.09 4.64 7.47
N ARG A 111 13.18 4.75 8.80
CA ARG A 111 14.02 5.73 9.49
C ARG A 111 15.52 5.70 9.11
N HIS A 112 15.99 4.63 8.46
CA HIS A 112 17.40 4.38 8.17
C HIS A 112 17.73 4.32 6.67
N ALA A 113 16.72 4.10 5.81
CA ALA A 113 16.94 3.80 4.41
C ALA A 113 15.74 4.17 3.55
N CYS A 114 16.03 4.50 2.29
CA CYS A 114 15.06 4.65 1.22
C CYS A 114 15.46 3.75 0.03
N ARG A 115 14.50 3.05 -0.56
CA ARG A 115 14.71 2.19 -1.74
C ARG A 115 13.51 2.23 -2.68
N THR A 116 13.71 1.83 -3.92
CA THR A 116 12.66 1.74 -4.95
C THR A 116 12.16 0.30 -5.12
N ARG A 117 10.90 0.18 -5.58
CA ARG A 117 10.23 -1.08 -5.88
C ARG A 117 9.37 -0.93 -7.15
N PRO A 118 9.40 -1.88 -8.10
CA PRO A 118 10.32 -3.00 -8.18
C PRO A 118 11.78 -2.56 -8.24
N CYS A 119 12.70 -3.43 -7.81
CA CYS A 119 14.14 -3.17 -8.00
C CYS A 119 14.45 -3.00 -9.50
N ASP A 120 15.48 -2.22 -9.82
CA ASP A 120 15.83 -1.85 -11.20
C ASP A 120 15.77 -3.04 -12.18
N GLY A 121 14.99 -2.86 -13.25
CA GLY A 121 14.82 -3.84 -14.32
C GLY A 121 13.75 -4.93 -14.07
N ALA A 122 13.16 -5.01 -12.88
CA ALA A 122 12.07 -5.94 -12.60
C ALA A 122 10.70 -5.37 -12.99
N ALA A 123 9.82 -6.22 -13.50
CA ALA A 123 8.44 -5.85 -13.82
C ALA A 123 7.51 -5.83 -12.59
N HIS A 124 7.87 -6.59 -11.55
CA HIS A 124 7.14 -6.70 -10.29
C HIS A 124 8.08 -7.10 -9.16
N ASP A 125 7.64 -6.87 -7.92
CA ASP A 125 8.32 -7.29 -6.69
C ASP A 125 7.27 -7.80 -5.69
N THR A 126 7.64 -8.79 -4.89
CA THR A 126 6.76 -9.44 -3.91
C THR A 126 7.21 -9.24 -2.46
N GLU A 127 8.30 -8.51 -2.25
CA GLU A 127 8.80 -8.24 -0.90
C GLU A 127 7.96 -7.16 -0.20
N PHE A 128 7.34 -7.53 0.91
CA PHE A 128 6.55 -6.61 1.73
C PHE A 128 7.47 -5.61 2.47
N PRO A 129 7.08 -4.33 2.62
CA PRO A 129 7.76 -3.40 3.52
C PRO A 129 7.79 -3.94 4.95
N ALA A 130 8.98 -4.19 5.52
CA ALA A 130 9.10 -4.69 6.89
C ALA A 130 8.28 -3.85 7.89
N ALA A 131 7.92 -4.40 9.06
CA ALA A 131 7.23 -3.61 10.08
C ALA A 131 7.99 -2.30 10.38
N GLY A 132 7.29 -1.16 10.28
CA GLY A 132 7.90 0.18 10.38
C GLY A 132 8.49 0.75 9.08
N GLU A 133 8.36 0.03 7.96
CA GLU A 133 8.52 0.58 6.62
C GLU A 133 7.18 1.05 6.05
N ARG A 134 7.29 2.05 5.19
CA ARG A 134 6.18 2.66 4.47
C ARG A 134 6.42 2.51 2.98
N LEU A 135 5.42 2.03 2.24
CA LEU A 135 5.41 2.07 0.78
C LEU A 135 4.65 3.31 0.32
N ILE A 136 5.22 4.05 -0.62
CA ILE A 136 4.63 5.24 -1.24
C ILE A 136 4.49 4.97 -2.73
N LEU A 137 3.28 5.13 -3.26
CA LEU A 137 2.99 5.09 -4.69
C LEU A 137 2.52 6.48 -5.11
N LEU A 138 3.09 7.02 -6.17
CA LEU A 138 2.73 8.33 -6.71
C LEU A 138 2.38 8.18 -8.18
N SER A 139 1.43 8.98 -8.65
CA SER A 139 1.21 9.15 -10.09
C SER A 139 2.38 9.89 -10.74
N CYS A 140 2.46 9.88 -12.07
CA CYS A 140 3.56 10.52 -12.80
C CYS A 140 3.57 12.03 -12.53
N ALA A 141 2.41 12.67 -12.61
CA ALA A 141 2.27 14.11 -12.38
C ALA A 141 2.81 14.53 -11.01
N VAL A 142 2.50 13.77 -9.96
CA VAL A 142 2.99 14.07 -8.60
C VAL A 142 4.49 13.86 -8.51
N PHE A 143 5.00 12.73 -9.00
CA PHE A 143 6.42 12.40 -8.93
C PHE A 143 7.30 13.44 -9.65
N GLU A 144 6.87 13.93 -10.80
CA GLU A 144 7.57 14.97 -11.57
C GLU A 144 7.53 16.35 -10.89
N ALA A 145 6.48 16.63 -10.10
CA ALA A 145 6.30 17.92 -9.45
C ALA A 145 7.05 18.05 -8.11
N VAL A 146 7.38 16.95 -7.44
CA VAL A 146 7.99 16.97 -6.08
C VAL A 146 9.36 16.27 -5.96
N PRO A 147 10.27 16.36 -6.95
CA PRO A 147 11.55 15.64 -6.89
C PRO A 147 12.38 16.05 -5.66
N ASP A 148 12.41 17.33 -5.31
CA ASP A 148 13.19 17.83 -4.17
C ASP A 148 12.69 17.27 -2.83
N VAL A 149 11.37 17.16 -2.65
CA VAL A 149 10.79 16.60 -1.41
C VAL A 149 11.13 15.11 -1.27
N LEU A 150 11.14 14.38 -2.39
CA LEU A 150 11.55 12.98 -2.40
C LEU A 150 13.05 12.84 -2.13
N VAL A 151 13.88 13.66 -2.76
CA VAL A 151 15.34 13.68 -2.58
C VAL A 151 15.72 14.04 -1.14
N ASP A 152 15.07 15.05 -0.55
CA ASP A 152 15.29 15.43 0.85
C ASP A 152 14.85 14.33 1.82
N GLY A 153 13.75 13.65 1.51
CA GLY A 153 13.29 12.48 2.24
C GLY A 153 14.23 11.27 2.13
N VAL A 154 14.91 11.11 0.99
CA VAL A 154 15.90 10.03 0.73
C VAL A 154 17.25 10.32 1.41
N ASN A 155 17.73 11.56 1.36
CA ASN A 155 19.11 11.92 1.75
C ASN A 155 19.31 12.18 3.26
N GLY A 156 18.26 12.05 4.07
CA GLY A 156 18.42 11.70 5.49
C GLY A 156 19.03 12.74 6.45
N VAL A 157 19.05 14.04 6.15
CA VAL A 157 19.59 15.05 7.09
C VAL A 157 18.52 15.95 7.73
N ALA A 158 17.36 16.15 7.10
CA ALA A 158 16.44 17.22 7.51
C ALA A 158 14.94 16.91 7.50
N SER A 159 14.51 15.65 7.55
CA SER A 159 13.29 15.28 8.29
C SER A 159 12.97 13.81 8.09
N GLY A 160 12.75 13.07 9.17
CA GLY A 160 12.07 11.77 9.09
C GLY A 160 10.63 11.87 8.56
N ARG A 161 10.24 12.97 7.90
CA ARG A 161 8.89 13.32 7.48
C ARG A 161 8.24 12.21 6.67
N LEU A 162 8.94 11.64 5.68
CA LEU A 162 8.41 10.52 4.90
C LEU A 162 8.04 9.31 5.79
N THR A 163 8.73 9.13 6.91
CA THR A 163 8.57 7.99 7.83
C THR A 163 7.75 8.30 9.09
N THR A 164 7.67 9.56 9.52
CA THR A 164 7.11 9.98 10.81
C THR A 164 5.92 10.90 10.68
N GLN A 165 5.76 11.59 9.54
CA GLN A 165 4.56 12.38 9.32
C GLN A 165 3.36 11.44 9.16
N ASP A 166 2.23 11.91 9.66
CA ASP A 166 0.92 11.33 9.38
C ASP A 166 0.74 11.11 7.85
N PRO A 167 0.38 9.90 7.40
CA PRO A 167 0.24 9.58 5.97
C PRO A 167 -0.67 10.54 5.21
N GLU A 168 -1.79 10.93 5.80
CA GLU A 168 -2.75 11.80 5.16
C GLU A 168 -2.15 13.18 4.93
N SER A 169 -1.61 13.78 5.99
CA SER A 169 -0.96 15.09 5.92
C SER A 169 0.18 15.10 4.91
N LEU A 170 1.01 14.05 4.90
CA LEU A 170 2.10 13.90 3.95
C LEU A 170 1.61 13.83 2.49
N LEU A 171 0.57 13.05 2.22
CA LEU A 171 0.02 12.93 0.87
C LEU A 171 -0.68 14.22 0.43
N ILE A 172 -1.39 14.92 1.32
CA ILE A 172 -1.97 16.23 1.01
C ILE A 172 -0.86 17.21 0.62
N ASP A 173 0.25 17.24 1.35
CA ASP A 173 1.39 18.10 1.03
C ASP A 173 2.02 17.74 -0.32
N LEU A 174 2.29 16.45 -0.56
CA LEU A 174 2.95 15.97 -1.78
C LEU A 174 2.07 16.16 -3.02
N VAL A 175 0.82 15.70 -2.97
CA VAL A 175 -0.10 15.76 -4.12
C VAL A 175 -0.62 17.19 -4.30
N GLY A 176 -0.84 17.92 -3.20
CA GLY A 176 -1.24 19.33 -3.24
C GLY A 176 -0.19 20.24 -3.87
N ALA A 177 1.11 19.96 -3.69
CA ALA A 177 2.18 20.68 -4.37
C ALA A 177 2.12 20.53 -5.91
N ALA A 178 1.64 19.37 -6.41
CA ALA A 178 1.42 19.14 -7.83
C ALA A 178 0.10 19.74 -8.35
N ALA A 179 -0.82 20.11 -7.45
CA ALA A 179 -2.20 20.56 -7.71
C ALA A 179 -3.07 19.59 -8.53
N CYS A 180 -2.53 18.42 -8.90
CA CYS A 180 -3.17 17.37 -9.68
C CYS A 180 -2.52 16.01 -9.39
N GLY A 181 -3.18 14.94 -9.81
CA GLY A 181 -2.65 13.58 -9.67
C GLY A 181 -3.06 12.91 -8.36
N ALA A 182 -2.38 11.81 -8.05
CA ALA A 182 -2.76 10.93 -6.95
C ALA A 182 -1.55 10.34 -6.22
N GLY A 183 -1.76 10.01 -4.96
CA GLY A 183 -0.75 9.34 -4.14
C GLY A 183 -1.38 8.37 -3.15
N VAL A 184 -0.62 7.32 -2.82
CA VAL A 184 -0.98 6.31 -1.84
C VAL A 184 0.20 6.03 -0.93
N ILE A 185 -0.10 5.89 0.36
CA ILE A 185 0.81 5.38 1.38
C ILE A 185 0.23 4.07 1.91
N VAL A 186 1.09 3.05 2.02
CA VAL A 186 0.79 1.79 2.69
C VAL A 186 1.74 1.64 3.88
N ASP A 187 1.16 1.67 5.08
CA ASP A 187 1.87 1.40 6.33
C ASP A 187 1.62 -0.04 6.78
N HIS A 188 2.70 -0.73 7.16
CA HIS A 188 2.63 -2.06 7.78
C HIS A 188 2.59 -1.96 9.29
N HIS A 189 1.64 -2.69 9.89
CA HIS A 189 1.60 -2.85 11.33
C HIS A 189 2.25 -4.17 11.73
N PRO A 190 3.13 -4.19 12.74
CA PRO A 190 3.55 -5.47 13.32
C PRO A 190 2.31 -6.21 13.80
N TRP A 191 2.22 -7.51 13.48
CA TRP A 191 1.13 -8.35 13.98
C TRP A 191 1.19 -8.34 15.50
N VAL A 192 0.26 -7.61 16.12
CA VAL A 192 0.02 -7.69 17.57
C VAL A 192 -0.73 -8.99 17.78
N GLY A 193 0.01 -10.09 17.76
CA GLY A 193 -0.54 -11.39 18.11
C GLY A 193 -1.19 -11.26 19.47
N SER A 194 -2.43 -11.72 19.59
CA SER A 194 -3.02 -12.05 20.87
C SER A 194 -1.99 -12.90 21.60
N GLY A 195 -1.36 -12.34 22.63
CA GLY A 195 -0.43 -13.09 23.46
C GLY A 195 -1.14 -14.37 23.95
N PRO A 196 -0.39 -15.46 24.16
CA PRO A 196 -0.96 -16.72 24.60
C PRO A 196 -1.83 -16.59 25.85
#